data_AF-A0A2Z6AC09-F1
#
_entry.id   AF-A0A2Z6AC09-F1
#
_cell.length_a   1.000
_cell.length_b   1.000
_cell.length_c   1.000
_cell.angle_alpha   90.00
_cell.angle_beta   90.00
_cell.angle_gamma   90.00
#
_symmetry.space_group_name_H-M   'P 1'
#
loop_
_entity.id
_entity.type
_entity.pdbx_description
1 polymer ?
#
loop_
_entity_poly.entity_id
_entity_poly.type
_entity_poly.pdbx_seq_one_letter_code
_entity_poly.pdbx_strand_id
1 'polypeptide(L)'
;MSGFGGMLIIEEIVRERLQSALRYATATLERIDPTQRLTHLGIAAFVSGSEYRTWKTRAQQNSMGGSLQMGMGQIDRAPISMVIRRAALRLDRTPLIEDILVPLRRQFS
;
A
#
# COMPACT_ATOMS: atom_id res chain seq x y z
N MET A 1 6.37 -22.33 14.49
CA MET A 1 7.73 -21.82 14.29
C MET A 1 7.64 -20.51 13.50
N SER A 2 7.50 -19.39 14.20
CA SER A 2 7.25 -18.07 13.58
C SER A 2 8.56 -17.29 13.52
N GLY A 3 9.42 -17.64 12.57
CA GLY A 3 10.71 -16.98 12.35
C GLY A 3 10.59 -15.79 11.39
N PHE A 4 11.17 -14.65 11.76
CA PHE A 4 11.53 -13.51 10.89
C PHE A 4 10.45 -12.74 10.09
N GLY A 5 9.20 -13.20 10.01
CA GLY A 5 8.15 -12.54 9.22
C GLY A 5 7.70 -11.14 9.69
N GLY A 6 8.12 -10.69 10.87
CA GLY A 6 7.69 -9.40 11.45
C GLY A 6 8.50 -8.16 11.00
N MET A 7 9.63 -8.35 10.32
CA MET A 7 10.61 -7.28 10.06
C MET A 7 10.67 -6.84 8.58
N LEU A 8 9.81 -7.40 7.71
CA LEU A 8 9.84 -7.14 6.28
C LEU A 8 8.49 -6.69 5.75
N ILE A 9 8.51 -5.71 4.86
CA ILE A 9 7.37 -5.33 4.03
C ILE A 9 7.60 -5.96 2.66
N ILE A 10 6.71 -6.87 2.27
CA ILE A 10 6.76 -7.55 0.97
C ILE A 10 5.85 -6.79 0.01
N GLU A 11 6.42 -6.25 -1.06
CA GLU A 11 5.74 -5.41 -2.05
C GLU A 11 4.47 -6.06 -2.61
N GLU A 12 4.53 -7.35 -2.93
CA GLU A 12 3.42 -8.11 -3.48
C GLU A 12 2.25 -8.21 -2.48
N ILE A 13 2.54 -8.34 -1.18
CA ILE A 13 1.51 -8.36 -0.14
C ILE A 13 0.90 -6.96 0.03
N VAL A 14 1.70 -5.89 -0.08
CA VAL A 14 1.18 -4.51 -0.05
C VAL A 14 0.25 -4.28 -1.23
N ARG A 15 0.65 -4.71 -2.44
CA ARG A 15 -0.15 -4.64 -3.66
C ARG A 15 -1.49 -5.38 -3.52
N GLU A 16 -1.48 -6.62 -3.04
CA GLU A 16 -2.69 -7.42 -2.80
C GLU A 16 -3.65 -6.74 -1.80
N ARG A 17 -3.09 -6.13 -0.74
CA ARG A 17 -3.86 -5.36 0.26
C ARG A 17 -4.48 -4.10 -0.34
N LEU A 18 -3.73 -3.33 -1.12
CA LEU A 18 -4.25 -2.15 -1.83
C LEU A 18 -5.37 -2.55 -2.79
N GLN A 19 -5.19 -3.61 -3.56
CA GLN A 19 -6.22 -4.11 -4.48
C GLN A 19 -7.51 -4.49 -3.73
N SER A 20 -7.38 -5.16 -2.59
CA SER A 20 -8.54 -5.54 -1.76
C SER A 20 -9.23 -4.34 -1.13
N ALA A 21 -8.47 -3.37 -0.62
CA ALA A 21 -9.02 -2.14 -0.06
C ALA A 21 -9.77 -1.30 -1.10
N LEU A 22 -9.20 -1.11 -2.29
CA LEU A 22 -9.85 -0.35 -3.37
C LEU A 22 -11.10 -1.06 -3.90
N ARG A 23 -11.10 -2.40 -3.95
CA ARG A 23 -12.28 -3.21 -4.29
C ARG A 23 -13.40 -3.02 -3.26
N TYR A 24 -13.06 -3.07 -1.98
CA TYR A 24 -14.01 -2.83 -0.90
C TYR A 24 -14.56 -1.39 -0.93
N ALA A 25 -13.72 -0.39 -1.16
CA ALA A 25 -14.13 1.00 -1.31
C ALA A 25 -15.13 1.17 -2.46
N THR A 26 -14.88 0.51 -3.59
CA THR A 26 -15.79 0.53 -4.75
C THR A 26 -17.17 -0.04 -4.39
N ALA A 27 -17.20 -1.25 -3.82
CA ALA A 27 -18.45 -1.92 -3.43
C ALA A 27 -19.22 -1.12 -2.38
N THR A 28 -18.50 -0.49 -1.45
CA THR A 28 -19.11 0.37 -0.42
C THR A 28 -19.75 1.60 -1.04
N LEU A 29 -19.04 2.30 -1.93
CA LEU A 29 -19.56 3.50 -2.61
C LEU A 29 -20.73 3.18 -3.53
N GLU A 30 -20.73 2.04 -4.21
CA GLU A 30 -21.87 1.56 -4.99
C GLU A 30 -23.12 1.32 -4.12
N ARG A 31 -22.93 0.90 -2.87
CA ARG A 31 -24.02 0.69 -1.91
C ARG A 31 -24.54 1.98 -1.28
N ILE A 32 -23.66 2.90 -0.87
CA ILE A 32 -24.05 4.08 -0.08
C ILE A 32 -24.33 5.33 -0.93
N ASP A 33 -23.75 5.42 -2.13
CA ASP A 33 -24.01 6.50 -3.08
C ASP A 33 -24.19 5.92 -4.50
N PRO A 34 -25.29 5.17 -4.73
CA PRO A 34 -25.60 4.60 -6.04
C PRO A 34 -25.84 5.67 -7.11
N THR A 35 -26.29 6.86 -6.70
CA THR A 35 -26.54 8.00 -7.59
C THR A 35 -25.27 8.75 -8.02
N GLN A 36 -24.10 8.35 -7.52
CA GLN A 36 -22.80 8.96 -7.86
C GLN A 36 -22.72 10.47 -7.60
N ARG A 37 -23.37 10.95 -6.53
CA ARG A 37 -23.27 12.36 -6.10
C ARG A 37 -21.87 12.69 -5.57
N LEU A 38 -21.17 11.71 -5.01
CA LEU A 38 -19.76 11.80 -4.62
C LEU A 38 -18.88 11.59 -5.85
N THR A 39 -18.35 12.69 -6.38
CA THR A 39 -17.57 12.70 -7.64
C THR A 39 -16.06 12.64 -7.43
N HIS A 40 -15.58 13.02 -6.25
CA HIS A 40 -14.17 13.06 -5.87
C HIS A 40 -13.94 12.28 -4.58
N LEU A 41 -12.81 11.60 -4.50
CA LEU A 41 -12.43 10.76 -3.37
C LEU A 41 -11.02 11.10 -2.93
N GLY A 42 -10.83 11.31 -1.63
CA GLY A 42 -9.51 11.37 -1.01
C GLY A 42 -9.04 9.96 -0.65
N ILE A 43 -7.83 9.60 -1.07
CA ILE A 43 -7.14 8.39 -0.64
C ILE A 43 -5.99 8.82 0.25
N ALA A 44 -5.89 8.22 1.43
CA ALA A 44 -4.73 8.31 2.30
C ALA A 44 -4.21 6.89 2.58
N ALA A 45 -2.91 6.66 2.39
CA ALA A 45 -2.29 5.37 2.67
C ALA A 45 -0.97 5.56 3.42
N PHE A 46 -0.75 4.71 4.42
CA PHE A 46 0.48 4.66 5.19
C PHE A 46 0.74 3.22 5.66
N VAL A 47 2.00 2.89 5.95
CA VAL A 47 2.37 1.59 6.51
C VAL A 47 2.66 1.76 8.00
N SER A 48 1.76 1.26 8.84
CA SER A 48 1.89 1.27 10.29
C SER A 48 2.91 0.23 10.81
N GLY A 49 3.47 0.49 11.99
CA GLY A 49 4.42 -0.42 12.66
C GLY A 49 5.67 -0.70 11.82
N SER A 50 6.15 0.32 11.11
CA SER A 50 7.16 0.19 10.06
C SER A 50 8.56 0.68 10.48
N GLU A 51 8.73 1.03 11.75
CA GLU A 51 9.92 1.69 12.29
C GLU A 51 11.22 0.91 12.13
N TYR A 52 11.13 -0.43 12.03
CA TYR A 52 12.29 -1.31 11.82
C TYR A 52 12.14 -2.22 10.60
N ARG A 53 11.24 -1.88 9.66
CA ARG A 53 10.92 -2.75 8.52
C ARG A 53 11.59 -2.29 7.24
N THR A 54 12.14 -3.24 6.50
CA THR A 54 12.70 -3.02 5.16
C THR A 54 11.68 -3.39 4.10
N TRP A 55 11.58 -2.59 3.02
CA TRP A 55 10.79 -2.91 1.85
C TRP A 55 11.56 -3.82 0.90
N LYS A 56 10.98 -4.96 0.53
CA LYS A 56 11.56 -5.91 -0.44
C LYS A 56 10.48 -6.50 -1.35
N THR A 57 10.88 -6.95 -2.53
CA THR A 57 10.06 -7.85 -3.34
C THR A 57 10.23 -9.30 -2.88
N ARG A 58 9.27 -10.18 -3.17
CA ARG A 58 9.36 -11.60 -2.82
C ARG A 58 10.57 -12.27 -3.48
N ALA A 59 10.90 -11.86 -4.70
CA ALA A 59 12.10 -12.33 -5.40
C ALA A 59 13.39 -11.94 -4.66
N GLN A 60 13.47 -10.72 -4.11
CA GLN A 60 14.62 -10.25 -3.31
C GLN A 60 14.73 -10.95 -1.95
N GLN A 61 13.61 -11.32 -1.34
CA GLN A 61 13.62 -12.12 -0.11
C GLN A 61 14.13 -13.54 -0.36
N ASN A 62 13.71 -14.17 -1.47
CA ASN A 62 14.09 -15.54 -1.80
C ASN A 62 15.56 -15.68 -2.23
N SER A 63 16.16 -14.63 -2.79
CA SER A 63 17.56 -14.63 -3.24
C SER A 63 18.58 -14.29 -2.14
N MET A 64 18.15 -13.65 -1.05
CA MET A 64 19.03 -13.26 0.06
C MET A 64 18.83 -14.17 1.28
N GLY A 65 19.62 -15.25 1.35
CA GLY A 65 19.84 -15.98 2.60
C GLY A 65 20.68 -15.18 3.58
N GLY A 66 20.05 -14.43 4.49
CA GLY A 66 20.60 -14.21 5.84
C GLY A 66 21.01 -12.80 6.29
N SER A 67 21.07 -11.76 5.45
CA SER A 67 21.41 -10.41 5.93
C SER A 67 20.19 -9.46 5.95
N LEU A 68 19.65 -9.25 7.15
CA LEU A 68 18.66 -8.20 7.42
C LEU A 68 19.41 -6.93 7.79
N GLN A 69 19.50 -5.97 6.86
CA GLN A 69 19.87 -4.60 7.24
C GLN A 69 18.69 -4.01 8.02
N MET A 70 18.87 -3.83 9.32
CA MET A 70 17.94 -3.06 10.15
C MET A 70 17.98 -1.60 9.70
N GLY A 71 16.85 -1.10 9.21
CA GLY A 71 16.67 0.32 8.96
C GLY A 71 16.85 1.09 10.27
N MET A 72 17.68 2.13 10.25
CA MET A 72 17.90 3.02 11.39
C MET A 72 16.53 3.60 11.81
N GLY A 73 16.15 3.36 13.06
CA GLY A 73 14.80 3.63 13.56
C GLY A 73 14.40 5.10 13.50
N GLN A 74 13.09 5.29 13.43
CA GLN A 74 12.32 6.53 13.51
C GLN A 74 12.46 7.54 12.35
N ILE A 75 11.53 7.38 11.41
CA ILE A 75 10.83 8.53 10.81
C ILE A 75 9.34 8.17 10.88
N ASP A 76 8.54 8.96 11.57
CA ASP A 76 7.08 8.95 11.38
C ASP A 76 6.83 9.26 9.90
N ARG A 77 6.57 8.20 9.12
CA ARG A 77 6.37 8.33 7.68
C ARG A 77 5.01 8.96 7.45
N ALA A 78 5.02 10.18 6.91
CA ALA A 78 3.79 10.88 6.56
C ALA A 78 2.93 10.00 5.63
N PRO A 79 1.60 9.97 5.81
CA PRO A 79 0.73 9.27 4.88
C PRO A 79 0.88 9.88 3.49
N ILE A 80 0.85 9.03 2.47
CA ILE A 80 0.64 9.51 1.11
C ILE A 80 -0.83 9.91 0.99
N SER A 81 -1.12 11.02 0.32
CA SER A 81 -2.48 11.50 0.12
C SER A 81 -2.68 11.94 -1.32
N MET A 82 -3.81 11.57 -1.92
CA MET A 82 -4.18 12.00 -3.26
C MET A 82 -5.69 12.14 -3.37
N VAL A 83 -6.13 12.97 -4.33
CA VAL A 83 -7.54 13.11 -4.68
C VAL A 83 -7.74 12.56 -6.08
N ILE A 84 -8.71 11.67 -6.24
CA ILE A 84 -9.05 11.04 -7.52
C ILE A 84 -10.51 11.30 -7.87
N ARG A 85 -10.83 11.21 -9.17
CA ARG A 85 -12.22 11.08 -9.62
C ARG A 85 -12.73 9.69 -9.22
N ARG A 86 -13.97 9.61 -8.74
CA ARG A 86 -14.59 8.32 -8.37
C ARG A 86 -14.55 7.29 -9.50
N ALA A 87 -14.66 7.73 -10.75
CA ALA A 87 -14.59 6.87 -11.93
C ALA A 87 -13.27 6.08 -12.03
N ALA A 88 -12.16 6.63 -11.53
CA ALA A 88 -10.85 5.97 -11.55
C ALA A 88 -10.82 4.68 -10.71
N LEU A 89 -11.64 4.56 -9.64
CA LEU A 89 -11.76 3.31 -8.87
C LEU A 89 -12.37 2.14 -9.68
N ARG A 90 -13.17 2.45 -10.70
CA ARG A 90 -13.87 1.44 -11.52
C ARG A 90 -13.12 1.13 -12.80
N LEU A 91 -12.60 2.17 -13.47
CA LEU A 91 -12.05 2.07 -14.82
C LEU A 91 -10.62 1.54 -14.84
N ASP A 92 -9.76 1.97 -13.91
CA ASP A 92 -8.33 1.67 -14.01
C ASP A 92 -7.65 1.53 -12.63
N ARG A 93 -7.68 0.30 -12.10
CA ARG A 93 -7.16 0.01 -10.76
C ARG A 93 -5.65 -0.21 -10.72
N THR A 94 -5.06 -0.65 -11.82
CA THR A 94 -3.63 -0.99 -11.85
C THR A 94 -2.76 0.25 -11.71
N PRO A 95 -2.96 1.33 -12.49
CA PRO A 95 -2.21 2.58 -12.35
C PRO A 95 -2.45 3.22 -10.99
N LEU A 96 -3.69 3.20 -10.49
CA LEU A 96 -3.99 3.75 -9.15
C LEU A 96 -3.22 3.01 -8.04
N ILE A 97 -3.05 1.69 -8.15
CA ILE A 97 -2.24 0.93 -7.20
C ILE A 97 -0.78 1.34 -7.32
N GLU A 98 -0.23 1.52 -8.52
CA GLU A 98 1.16 1.99 -8.72
C GLU A 98 1.37 3.40 -8.17
N ASP A 99 0.44 4.31 -8.41
CA ASP A 99 0.46 5.69 -7.92
C ASP A 99 0.50 5.75 -6.40
N ILE A 100 0.00 4.71 -5.71
CA ILE A 100 0.07 4.56 -4.25
C ILE A 100 1.35 3.81 -3.83
N LEU A 101 1.65 2.69 -4.50
CA LEU A 101 2.71 1.77 -4.13
C LEU A 101 4.10 2.40 -4.29
N VAL A 102 4.33 3.13 -5.38
CA VAL A 102 5.63 3.75 -5.67
C VAL A 102 6.00 4.81 -4.64
N PRO A 103 5.13 5.80 -4.31
CA PRO A 103 5.42 6.73 -3.23
C PRO A 103 5.58 6.07 -1.87
N LEU A 104 4.77 5.05 -1.55
CA LEU A 104 4.93 4.30 -0.30
C LEU A 104 6.31 3.64 -0.22
N ARG A 105 6.74 2.95 -1.29
CA ARG A 105 8.05 2.29 -1.35
C ARG A 105 9.21 3.27 -1.17
N ARG A 106 9.13 4.46 -1.75
CA ARG A 106 10.16 5.51 -1.62
C ARG A 106 10.37 5.97 -0.17
N GLN A 107 9.42 5.74 0.73
CA GLN A 107 9.60 6.05 2.15
C GLN A 107 10.51 5.04 2.88
N PHE A 108 10.89 3.94 2.22
CA PHE A 108 11.67 2.82 2.78
C PHE A 108 13.03 2.65 2.09
N SER A 109 13.39 3.54 1.16
CA SER A 109 14.67 3.58 0.45
C SER A 109 15.62 4.59 1.06
#